data_AF-A0A3N1GL37-F1
#
_entry.id   AF-A0A3N1GL37-F1
#
_cell.length_a   1.000
_cell.length_b   1.000
_cell.length_c   1.000
_cell.angle_alpha   90.00
_cell.angle_beta   90.00
_cell.angle_gamma   90.00
#
_symmetry.space_group_name_H-M   'P 1'
#
loop_
_entity.id
_entity.type
_entity.pdbx_description
1 polymer ?
#
loop_
_entity_poly.entity_id
_entity_poly.type
_entity_poly.pdbx_seq_one_letter_code
_entity_poly.pdbx_strand_id
1 'polypeptide(L)'
;MAASEPLPLALSQHTSARRPVESARISGAGYREIAETLRDSINSGELAPGTQLPAEMEVCRRWGVSRVTARRALASLEADGLADSIQGRGRFVKGPEGTRTTGSRAEAIAAEIRGDVTAGRLSPGDRIASEAALSERHGVARGTAREALLILDREGLTTVVAGRGRFVAAPDEQLLDNRAEEIARDLRTQIATQQLAPGDSLAGEGELASVYGAARGTVRRALEMLELEGIVNRVPGRSRVVADVKETQ
;
A
#
# COMPACT_ATOMS: atom_id res chain seq x y z
N MET A 1 40.48 -21.38 63.40
CA MET A 1 40.66 -20.65 62.12
C MET A 1 39.51 -21.04 61.20
N ALA A 2 38.64 -20.05 60.87
CA ALA A 2 37.52 -20.01 59.91
C ALA A 2 36.46 -21.15 59.99
N ALA A 3 35.26 -21.03 60.58
CA ALA A 3 34.12 -20.08 60.49
C ALA A 3 33.11 -20.34 59.34
N SER A 4 31.93 -20.84 59.75
CA SER A 4 30.53 -20.58 59.28
C SER A 4 30.00 -20.92 57.88
N GLU A 5 28.96 -21.78 57.88
CA GLU A 5 27.68 -21.80 57.12
C GLU A 5 27.07 -20.42 56.73
N PRO A 6 25.95 -20.31 55.95
CA PRO A 6 25.21 -21.22 55.03
C PRO A 6 24.75 -20.55 53.68
N LEU A 7 23.92 -21.27 52.89
CA LEU A 7 23.23 -20.96 51.60
C LEU A 7 22.54 -19.57 51.47
N PRO A 8 22.26 -19.07 50.23
CA PRO A 8 20.86 -19.13 49.79
C PRO A 8 20.62 -19.37 48.27
N LEU A 9 19.54 -20.12 48.00
CA LEU A 9 18.72 -20.02 46.79
C LEU A 9 17.94 -18.69 46.81
N ALA A 10 18.06 -17.84 45.79
CA ALA A 10 17.04 -16.84 45.45
C ALA A 10 17.18 -16.31 44.00
N LEU A 11 16.23 -16.72 43.17
CA LEU A 11 15.40 -15.94 42.25
C LEU A 11 15.98 -14.74 41.46
N SER A 12 15.76 -14.84 40.14
CA SER A 12 15.26 -13.82 39.21
C SER A 12 15.56 -12.35 39.52
N GLN A 13 16.35 -11.74 38.63
CA GLN A 13 16.08 -10.39 38.17
C GLN A 13 16.08 -10.41 36.65
N HIS A 14 14.89 -10.32 36.06
CA HIS A 14 14.73 -9.75 34.73
C HIS A 14 15.42 -8.39 34.71
N THR A 15 16.24 -8.16 33.69
CA THR A 15 16.43 -6.90 32.94
C THR A 15 17.85 -6.86 32.41
N SER A 16 18.02 -7.07 31.11
CA SER A 16 18.92 -6.20 30.34
C SER A 16 18.61 -6.35 28.86
N ALA A 17 17.93 -5.34 28.34
CA ALA A 17 18.01 -4.97 26.94
C ALA A 17 19.48 -5.04 26.49
N ARG A 18 19.79 -5.89 25.51
CA ARG A 18 21.12 -5.95 24.91
C ARG A 18 21.05 -5.67 23.41
N ARG A 19 21.25 -4.37 23.14
CA ARG A 19 21.93 -3.68 22.04
C ARG A 19 21.56 -4.02 20.58
N PRO A 20 21.32 -2.98 19.74
CA PRO A 20 21.39 -3.14 18.29
C PRO A 20 22.80 -3.58 17.89
N VAL A 21 22.86 -4.46 16.89
CA VAL A 21 24.08 -4.99 16.29
C VAL A 21 24.91 -3.85 15.70
N GLU A 22 26.01 -3.51 16.37
CA GLU A 22 27.00 -2.58 15.85
C GLU A 22 27.80 -3.30 14.76
N SER A 23 27.37 -3.07 13.51
CA SER A 23 28.04 -3.57 12.30
C SER A 23 29.51 -3.19 12.29
N ALA A 24 30.38 -4.20 12.26
CA ALA A 24 31.77 -4.05 11.89
C ALA A 24 31.84 -3.34 10.53
N ARG A 25 32.44 -2.15 10.50
CA ARG A 25 32.64 -1.38 9.27
C ARG A 25 33.71 -2.07 8.43
N ILE A 26 33.29 -2.89 7.46
CA ILE A 26 34.19 -3.46 6.46
C ILE A 26 34.35 -2.43 5.34
N SER A 27 35.30 -1.51 5.51
CA SER A 27 35.66 -0.56 4.45
C SER A 27 36.32 -1.32 3.30
N GLY A 28 35.66 -1.36 2.13
CA GLY A 28 36.21 -1.98 0.92
C GLY A 28 35.66 -3.36 0.57
N ALA A 29 34.53 -3.78 1.16
CA ALA A 29 33.89 -5.05 0.85
C ALA A 29 33.57 -5.19 -0.64
N GLY A 30 33.87 -6.36 -1.22
CA GLY A 30 33.49 -6.68 -2.59
C GLY A 30 31.98 -6.89 -2.73
N TYR A 31 31.42 -6.78 -3.93
CA TYR A 31 29.97 -6.98 -4.14
C TYR A 31 29.48 -8.35 -3.64
N ARG A 32 30.34 -9.38 -3.69
CA ARG A 32 30.03 -10.74 -3.22
C ARG A 32 29.84 -10.79 -1.70
N GLU A 33 30.73 -10.15 -0.96
CA GLU A 33 30.69 -10.12 0.51
C GLU A 33 29.46 -9.35 1.03
N ILE A 34 29.11 -8.25 0.35
CA ILE A 34 27.86 -7.52 0.63
C ILE A 34 26.65 -8.41 0.35
N ALA A 35 26.63 -9.09 -0.81
CA ALA A 35 25.53 -9.98 -1.16
C ALA A 35 25.42 -11.17 -0.18
N GLU A 36 26.54 -11.72 0.26
CA GLU A 36 26.59 -12.82 1.21
C GLU A 36 26.09 -12.41 2.60
N THR A 37 26.54 -11.25 3.10
CA THR A 37 26.02 -10.69 4.36
C THR A 37 24.50 -10.49 4.30
N LEU A 38 24.00 -9.91 3.21
CA LEU A 38 22.56 -9.70 3.04
C LEU A 38 21.81 -11.02 2.88
N ARG A 39 22.38 -12.00 2.19
CA ARG A 39 21.82 -13.35 2.06
C ARG A 39 21.73 -14.04 3.41
N ASP A 40 22.73 -13.91 4.27
CA ASP A 40 22.72 -14.46 5.62
C ASP A 40 21.65 -13.79 6.49
N SER A 41 21.50 -12.46 6.41
CA SER A 41 20.39 -11.76 7.09
C SER A 41 19.01 -12.19 6.58
N ILE A 42 18.86 -12.51 5.29
CA ILE A 42 17.61 -13.05 4.73
C ILE A 42 17.36 -14.47 5.25
N ASN A 43 18.37 -15.34 5.17
CA ASN A 43 18.26 -16.75 5.56
C ASN A 43 18.05 -16.94 7.07
N SER A 44 18.68 -16.09 7.89
CA SER A 44 18.49 -16.07 9.35
C SER A 44 17.14 -15.47 9.77
N GLY A 45 16.42 -14.82 8.87
CA GLY A 45 15.14 -14.17 9.14
C GLY A 45 15.26 -12.77 9.76
N GLU A 46 16.46 -12.21 9.89
CA GLU A 46 16.67 -10.81 10.27
C GLU A 46 16.01 -9.86 9.26
N LEU A 47 16.13 -10.21 7.97
CA LEU A 47 15.38 -9.59 6.88
C LEU A 47 14.24 -10.52 6.45
N ALA A 48 13.10 -10.35 7.09
CA ALA A 48 11.91 -11.16 6.81
C ALA A 48 11.44 -10.99 5.35
N PRO A 49 10.80 -12.02 4.75
CA PRO A 49 10.16 -11.91 3.45
C PRO A 49 9.23 -10.69 3.36
N GLY A 50 9.28 -10.00 2.22
CA GLY A 50 8.58 -8.74 1.99
C GLY A 50 9.24 -7.52 2.66
N THR A 51 10.35 -7.66 3.38
CA THR A 51 11.12 -6.51 3.89
C THR A 51 11.87 -5.83 2.74
N GLN A 52 11.90 -4.50 2.76
CA GLN A 52 12.67 -3.73 1.78
C GLN A 52 14.17 -3.94 2.05
N LEU A 53 14.92 -4.32 1.01
CA LEU A 53 16.37 -4.34 1.06
C LEU A 53 16.92 -2.91 1.18
N PRO A 54 18.13 -2.74 1.75
CA PRO A 54 18.78 -1.44 1.82
C PRO A 54 18.91 -0.82 0.42
N ALA A 55 18.57 0.46 0.30
CA ALA A 55 18.73 1.19 -0.95
C ALA A 55 20.22 1.27 -1.37
N GLU A 56 20.49 1.46 -2.67
CA GLU A 56 21.87 1.55 -3.19
C GLU A 56 22.73 2.55 -2.38
N MET A 57 22.16 3.71 -2.06
CA MET A 57 22.83 4.75 -1.28
C MET A 57 23.14 4.31 0.17
N GLU A 58 22.25 3.52 0.78
CA GLU A 58 22.49 2.97 2.12
C GLU A 58 23.59 1.93 2.09
N VAL A 59 23.63 1.07 1.07
CA VAL A 59 24.70 0.09 0.87
C VAL A 59 26.04 0.80 0.65
N CYS A 60 26.09 1.86 -0.16
CA CYS A 60 27.30 2.66 -0.32
C CYS A 60 27.80 3.23 1.00
N ARG A 61 26.91 3.80 1.82
CA ARG A 61 27.27 4.39 3.13
C ARG A 61 27.73 3.34 4.14
N ARG A 62 27.03 2.21 4.21
CA ARG A 62 27.26 1.19 5.25
C ARG A 62 28.54 0.38 5.01
N TRP A 63 28.89 0.11 3.75
CA TRP A 63 30.08 -0.68 3.38
C TRP A 63 31.21 0.15 2.74
N GLY A 64 31.03 1.47 2.57
CA GLY A 64 32.05 2.36 1.99
C GLY A 64 32.37 2.04 0.52
N VAL A 65 31.37 1.60 -0.25
CA VAL A 65 31.56 1.13 -1.64
C VAL A 65 30.97 2.08 -2.69
N SER A 66 31.37 1.90 -3.95
CA SER A 66 30.78 2.61 -5.09
C SER A 66 29.33 2.18 -5.35
N ARG A 67 28.54 3.06 -5.98
CA ARG A 67 27.17 2.73 -6.44
C ARG A 67 27.13 1.52 -7.38
N VAL A 68 28.17 1.33 -8.20
CA VAL A 68 28.28 0.18 -9.11
C VAL A 68 28.41 -1.11 -8.33
N THR A 69 29.25 -1.12 -7.28
CA THR A 69 29.44 -2.27 -6.38
C THR A 69 28.17 -2.58 -5.60
N ALA A 70 27.52 -1.55 -5.04
CA ALA A 70 26.26 -1.69 -4.31
C ALA A 70 25.14 -2.25 -5.20
N ARG A 71 24.98 -1.70 -6.41
CA ARG A 71 24.01 -2.20 -7.38
C ARG A 71 24.26 -3.64 -7.76
N ARG A 72 25.54 -4.01 -7.99
CA ARG A 72 25.91 -5.38 -8.35
C ARG A 72 25.62 -6.37 -7.22
N ALA A 73 25.83 -5.98 -5.96
CA ALA A 73 25.50 -6.82 -4.80
C ALA A 73 23.98 -7.05 -4.72
N LEU A 74 23.18 -5.98 -4.82
CA LEU A 74 21.72 -6.06 -4.78
C LEU A 74 21.14 -6.83 -5.99
N ALA A 75 21.69 -6.62 -7.19
CA ALA A 75 21.28 -7.35 -8.38
C ALA A 75 21.62 -8.85 -8.32
N SER A 76 22.70 -9.22 -7.60
CA SER A 76 23.00 -10.63 -7.35
C SER A 76 21.90 -11.31 -6.53
N LEU A 77 21.37 -10.63 -5.50
CA LEU A 77 20.27 -11.17 -4.69
C LEU A 77 18.98 -11.35 -5.51
N GLU A 78 18.73 -10.48 -6.50
CA GLU A 78 17.63 -10.65 -7.45
C GLU A 78 17.86 -11.85 -8.37
N ALA A 79 19.07 -11.99 -8.91
CA ALA A 79 19.45 -13.11 -9.77
C ALA A 79 19.36 -14.46 -9.03
N ASP A 80 19.65 -14.47 -7.73
CA ASP A 80 19.53 -15.64 -6.86
C ASP A 80 18.08 -15.92 -6.43
N GLY A 81 17.12 -15.12 -6.87
CA GLY A 81 15.71 -15.25 -6.52
C GLY A 81 15.42 -14.95 -5.05
N LEU A 82 16.30 -14.23 -4.35
CA LEU A 82 16.13 -13.83 -2.95
C LEU A 82 15.47 -12.47 -2.79
N ALA A 83 15.30 -11.71 -3.88
CA ALA A 83 14.63 -10.42 -3.86
C ALA A 83 13.95 -10.09 -5.20
N ASP A 84 12.89 -9.29 -5.14
CA ASP A 84 12.20 -8.71 -6.31
C ASP A 84 12.32 -7.17 -6.30
N SER A 85 12.46 -6.58 -7.49
CA SER A 85 12.40 -5.12 -7.68
C SER A 85 10.98 -4.66 -7.93
N ILE A 86 10.56 -3.59 -7.26
CA ILE A 86 9.32 -2.87 -7.56
C ILE A 86 9.70 -1.47 -8.05
N GLN A 87 9.29 -1.14 -9.28
CA GLN A 87 9.59 0.14 -9.90
C GLN A 87 9.14 1.31 -9.01
N GLY A 88 10.05 2.27 -8.75
CA GLY A 88 9.78 3.43 -7.90
C GLY A 88 9.75 3.15 -6.39
N ARG A 89 9.82 1.88 -5.95
CA ARG A 89 9.69 1.50 -4.53
C ARG A 89 10.89 0.72 -3.99
N GLY A 90 11.81 0.28 -4.83
CA GLY A 90 13.05 -0.41 -4.42
C GLY A 90 12.91 -1.93 -4.43
N ARG A 91 13.83 -2.62 -3.74
CA ARG A 91 13.93 -4.09 -3.74
C ARG A 91 13.36 -4.68 -2.46
N PHE A 92 12.72 -5.84 -2.57
CA PHE A 92 12.07 -6.53 -1.45
C PHE A 92 12.49 -7.99 -1.38
N VAL A 93 12.75 -8.50 -0.18
CA VAL A 93 13.17 -9.88 0.06
C VAL A 93 12.06 -10.86 -0.37
N LYS A 94 12.40 -11.83 -1.21
CA LYS A 94 11.53 -12.95 -1.60
C LYS A 94 11.58 -14.00 -0.48
N GLY A 95 10.43 -14.56 -0.14
CA GLY A 95 10.38 -15.67 0.82
C GLY A 95 11.04 -16.92 0.25
N PRO A 96 11.64 -17.78 1.10
CA PRO A 96 12.13 -19.07 0.64
C PRO A 96 10.97 -19.86 0.01
N GLU A 97 11.19 -20.41 -1.19
CA GLU A 97 10.21 -21.22 -1.94
C GLU A 97 9.79 -22.52 -1.22
N GLY A 98 10.17 -22.72 0.04
CA GLY A 98 9.85 -23.88 0.86
C GLY A 98 8.70 -23.70 1.86
N THR A 99 8.27 -22.49 2.21
CA THR A 99 7.21 -22.29 3.22
C THR A 99 5.83 -22.27 2.56
N ARG A 100 5.39 -23.42 2.04
CA ARG A 100 4.06 -23.67 1.45
C ARG A 100 2.90 -23.62 2.46
N THR A 101 2.95 -22.70 3.42
CA THR A 101 1.89 -22.45 4.39
C THR A 101 1.46 -20.97 4.42
N THR A 102 2.34 -20.03 4.05
CA THR A 102 2.03 -18.59 3.97
C THR A 102 1.43 -18.18 2.63
N GLY A 103 1.89 -18.75 1.52
CA GLY A 103 1.31 -18.51 0.20
C GLY A 103 -0.19 -18.80 0.17
N SER A 104 -0.65 -19.85 0.85
CA SER A 104 -2.09 -20.17 0.94
C SER A 104 -2.91 -19.11 1.70
N ARG A 105 -2.35 -18.51 2.75
CA ARG A 105 -3.04 -17.52 3.59
C ARG A 105 -2.97 -16.13 2.99
N ALA A 106 -1.83 -15.76 2.42
CA ALA A 106 -1.69 -14.53 1.64
C ALA A 106 -2.61 -14.55 0.42
N GLU A 107 -2.64 -15.68 -0.32
CA GLU A 107 -3.56 -15.86 -1.45
C GLU A 107 -5.02 -15.85 -0.99
N ALA A 108 -5.36 -16.45 0.16
CA ALA A 108 -6.72 -16.39 0.69
C ALA A 108 -7.16 -14.94 1.01
N ILE A 109 -6.29 -14.14 1.61
CA ILE A 109 -6.54 -12.72 1.87
C ILE A 109 -6.67 -11.94 0.56
N ALA A 110 -5.77 -12.19 -0.40
CA ALA A 110 -5.83 -11.57 -1.73
C ALA A 110 -7.13 -11.94 -2.46
N ALA A 111 -7.53 -13.21 -2.43
CA ALA A 111 -8.75 -13.71 -3.04
C ALA A 111 -10.01 -13.11 -2.39
N GLU A 112 -10.03 -12.91 -1.07
CA GLU A 112 -11.11 -12.21 -0.38
C GLU A 112 -11.24 -10.77 -0.89
N ILE A 113 -10.14 -10.02 -0.90
CA ILE A 113 -10.13 -8.62 -1.36
C ILE A 113 -10.50 -8.54 -2.85
N ARG A 114 -9.99 -9.45 -3.67
CA ARG A 114 -10.36 -9.57 -5.09
C ARG A 114 -11.86 -9.81 -5.24
N GLY A 115 -12.42 -10.72 -4.44
CA GLY A 115 -13.85 -10.99 -4.39
C GLY A 115 -14.67 -9.78 -3.96
N ASP A 116 -14.19 -8.99 -2.99
CA ASP A 116 -14.83 -7.75 -2.57
C ASP A 116 -14.85 -6.69 -3.68
N VAL A 117 -13.76 -6.58 -4.45
CA VAL A 117 -13.68 -5.68 -5.61
C VAL A 117 -14.63 -6.15 -6.73
N THR A 118 -14.59 -7.43 -7.09
CA THR A 118 -15.48 -7.99 -8.13
C THR A 118 -16.95 -7.92 -7.74
N ALA A 119 -17.28 -8.14 -6.47
CA ALA A 119 -18.63 -8.01 -5.95
C ALA A 119 -19.08 -6.56 -5.74
N GLY A 120 -18.20 -5.57 -5.96
CA GLY A 120 -18.50 -4.15 -5.78
C GLY A 120 -18.63 -3.70 -4.33
N ARG A 121 -18.20 -4.51 -3.36
CA ARG A 121 -18.09 -4.12 -1.94
C ARG A 121 -16.93 -3.14 -1.71
N LEU A 122 -15.88 -3.27 -2.51
CA LEU A 122 -14.79 -2.31 -2.62
C LEU A 122 -14.80 -1.71 -4.02
N SER A 123 -14.94 -0.39 -4.09
CA SER A 123 -14.95 0.36 -5.34
C SER A 123 -13.56 0.89 -5.66
N PRO A 124 -13.24 1.13 -6.94
CA PRO A 124 -12.03 1.85 -7.32
C PRO A 124 -11.89 3.17 -6.54
N GLY A 125 -10.68 3.43 -6.01
CA GLY A 125 -10.43 4.57 -5.12
C GLY A 125 -10.80 4.36 -3.66
N ASP A 126 -11.46 3.26 -3.28
CA ASP A 126 -11.67 2.92 -1.88
C ASP A 126 -10.35 2.50 -1.22
N ARG A 127 -10.20 2.84 0.06
CA ARG A 127 -8.99 2.51 0.81
C ARG A 127 -8.96 1.03 1.17
N ILE A 128 -7.85 0.38 0.87
CA ILE A 128 -7.57 -0.99 1.30
C ILE A 128 -6.99 -0.95 2.70
N ALA A 129 -7.36 -1.95 3.51
CA ALA A 129 -6.85 -2.12 4.85
C ALA A 129 -5.30 -2.15 4.87
N SER A 130 -4.72 -1.53 5.89
CA SER A 130 -3.26 -1.50 6.05
C SER A 130 -2.70 -2.88 6.40
N GLU A 131 -1.39 -3.08 6.24
CA GLU A 131 -0.71 -4.32 6.66
C GLU A 131 -1.02 -4.69 8.11
N ALA A 132 -1.09 -3.70 9.00
CA ALA A 132 -1.42 -3.90 10.40
C ALA A 132 -2.89 -4.34 10.59
N ALA A 133 -3.83 -3.70 9.89
CA ALA A 133 -5.24 -4.04 9.97
C ALA A 133 -5.54 -5.43 9.38
N LEU A 134 -4.90 -5.79 8.28
CA LEU A 134 -5.01 -7.14 7.68
C LEU A 134 -4.38 -8.21 8.59
N SER A 135 -3.23 -7.91 9.19
CA SER A 135 -2.59 -8.80 10.17
C SER A 135 -3.52 -9.09 11.36
N GLU A 136 -4.14 -8.06 11.93
CA GLU A 136 -5.07 -8.18 13.05
C GLU A 136 -6.37 -8.91 12.64
N ARG A 137 -7.00 -8.50 11.54
CA ARG A 137 -8.29 -9.06 11.07
C ARG A 137 -8.20 -10.55 10.75
N HIS A 138 -7.09 -10.98 10.14
CA HIS A 138 -6.93 -12.36 9.68
C HIS A 138 -6.06 -13.21 10.61
N GLY A 139 -5.58 -12.65 11.74
CA GLY A 139 -4.74 -13.36 12.70
C GLY A 139 -3.42 -13.86 12.08
N VAL A 140 -2.87 -13.11 11.13
CA VAL A 140 -1.64 -13.47 10.39
C VAL A 140 -0.48 -12.56 10.75
N ALA A 141 0.75 -13.00 10.49
CA ALA A 141 1.92 -12.14 10.61
C ALA A 141 1.85 -10.96 9.60
N ARG A 142 2.40 -9.80 9.98
CA ARG A 142 2.46 -8.61 9.10
C ARG A 142 3.12 -8.90 7.74
N GLY A 143 4.10 -9.80 7.68
CA GLY A 143 4.72 -10.24 6.43
C GLY A 143 3.74 -10.95 5.49
N THR A 144 2.81 -11.75 6.01
CA THR A 144 1.75 -12.42 5.22
C THR A 144 0.72 -11.43 4.70
N ALA A 145 0.33 -10.45 5.51
CA ALA A 145 -0.53 -9.36 5.06
C ALA A 145 0.14 -8.52 3.96
N ARG A 146 1.44 -8.24 4.10
CA ARG A 146 2.23 -7.58 3.05
C ARG A 146 2.27 -8.42 1.78
N GLU A 147 2.51 -9.73 1.89
CA GLU A 147 2.52 -10.65 0.75
C GLU A 147 1.18 -10.64 -0.01
N ALA A 148 0.05 -10.66 0.71
CA ALA A 148 -1.28 -10.52 0.09
C ALA A 148 -1.44 -9.20 -0.69
N LEU A 149 -0.98 -8.09 -0.10
CA LEU A 149 -1.00 -6.79 -0.78
C LEU A 149 -0.08 -6.76 -2.02
N LEU A 150 1.07 -7.43 -1.97
CA LEU A 150 1.98 -7.55 -3.12
C LEU A 150 1.37 -8.39 -4.26
N ILE A 151 0.60 -9.44 -3.94
CA ILE A 151 -0.17 -10.20 -4.94
C ILE A 151 -1.15 -9.25 -5.65
N LEU A 152 -1.92 -8.47 -4.89
CA LEU A 152 -2.88 -7.53 -5.46
C LEU A 152 -2.22 -6.38 -6.25
N ASP A 153 -1.01 -5.93 -5.87
CA ASP A 153 -0.20 -4.99 -6.68
C ASP A 153 0.14 -5.58 -8.05
N ARG A 154 0.64 -6.82 -8.06
CA ARG A 154 1.05 -7.52 -9.29
C ARG A 154 -0.14 -7.76 -10.22
N GLU A 155 -1.32 -7.95 -9.65
CA GLU A 155 -2.59 -8.06 -10.39
C GLU A 155 -3.14 -6.71 -10.86
N GLY A 156 -2.51 -5.60 -10.48
CA GLY A 156 -2.97 -4.26 -10.85
C GLY A 156 -4.29 -3.87 -10.17
N LEU A 157 -4.65 -4.52 -9.06
CA LEU A 157 -5.89 -4.28 -8.31
C LEU A 157 -5.74 -3.21 -7.23
N THR A 158 -4.52 -2.73 -6.96
CA THR A 158 -4.28 -1.70 -5.95
C THR A 158 -3.27 -0.67 -6.40
N THR A 159 -3.45 0.57 -5.93
CA THR A 159 -2.50 1.67 -6.10
C THR A 159 -2.11 2.25 -4.74
N VAL A 160 -0.91 2.82 -4.63
CA VAL A 160 -0.42 3.46 -3.40
C VAL A 160 -0.30 4.95 -3.62
N VAL A 161 -1.04 5.73 -2.83
CA VAL A 161 -0.93 7.19 -2.81
C VAL A 161 -0.04 7.57 -1.63
N ALA A 162 1.08 8.24 -1.91
CA ALA A 162 2.05 8.64 -0.91
C ALA A 162 1.40 9.41 0.24
N GLY A 163 1.67 9.01 1.48
CA GLY A 163 1.08 9.59 2.70
C GLY A 163 -0.40 9.29 2.93
N ARG A 164 -1.12 8.74 1.95
CA ARG A 164 -2.55 8.42 2.03
C ARG A 164 -2.84 6.92 2.03
N GLY A 165 -1.83 6.07 1.86
CA GLY A 165 -1.96 4.62 1.98
C GLY A 165 -2.36 3.96 0.65
N ARG A 166 -2.99 2.79 0.75
CA ARG A 166 -3.31 1.94 -0.39
C ARG A 166 -4.79 2.01 -0.74
N PHE A 167 -5.07 2.00 -2.03
CA PHE A 167 -6.42 2.13 -2.59
C PHE A 167 -6.65 1.04 -3.64
N VAL A 168 -7.90 0.69 -3.89
CA VAL A 168 -8.27 -0.16 -5.02
C VAL A 168 -7.90 0.58 -6.31
N ALA A 169 -7.13 -0.08 -7.16
CA ALA A 169 -6.72 0.48 -8.43
C ALA A 169 -7.96 0.75 -9.27
N ALA A 170 -7.94 1.90 -9.90
CA ALA A 170 -8.94 2.32 -10.84
C ALA A 170 -8.32 2.13 -12.25
N PRO A 171 -9.06 1.60 -13.24
CA PRO A 171 -8.53 1.44 -14.59
C PRO A 171 -8.11 2.80 -15.14
N ASP A 172 -6.81 3.06 -15.19
CA ASP A 172 -6.15 4.33 -15.53
C ASP A 172 -6.79 5.57 -14.86
N GLU A 173 -6.11 6.11 -13.85
CA GLU A 173 -6.49 7.39 -13.20
C GLU A 173 -6.70 8.49 -14.26
N GLN A 174 -5.92 8.48 -15.34
CA GLN A 174 -6.07 9.36 -16.50
C GLN A 174 -7.34 9.07 -17.34
N LEU A 175 -7.71 7.80 -17.57
CA LEU A 175 -8.93 7.45 -18.32
C LEU A 175 -10.19 7.73 -17.51
N LEU A 176 -10.13 7.51 -16.20
CA LEU A 176 -11.24 7.79 -15.29
C LEU A 176 -11.45 9.28 -15.08
N ASP A 177 -10.38 10.06 -14.99
CA ASP A 177 -10.49 11.52 -14.99
C ASP A 177 -11.08 12.02 -16.32
N ASN A 178 -10.68 11.47 -17.48
CA ASN A 178 -11.27 11.85 -18.77
C ASN A 178 -12.78 11.53 -18.86
N ARG A 179 -13.19 10.34 -18.41
CA ARG A 179 -14.60 9.90 -18.42
C ARG A 179 -15.43 10.65 -17.37
N ALA A 180 -14.87 10.89 -16.20
CA ALA A 180 -15.51 11.69 -15.15
C ALA A 180 -15.65 13.15 -15.58
N GLU A 181 -14.66 13.72 -16.27
CA GLU A 181 -14.71 15.07 -16.81
C GLU A 181 -15.75 15.21 -17.92
N GLU A 182 -15.93 14.19 -18.76
CA GLU A 182 -17.00 14.11 -19.75
C GLU A 182 -18.38 14.16 -19.07
N ILE A 183 -18.61 13.31 -18.07
CA ILE A 183 -19.86 13.29 -17.29
C ILE A 183 -20.07 14.62 -16.56
N ALA A 184 -19.03 15.17 -15.94
CA ALA A 184 -19.10 16.45 -15.24
C ALA A 184 -19.47 17.57 -16.21
N ARG A 185 -18.84 17.64 -17.39
CA ARG A 185 -19.16 18.62 -18.44
C ARG A 185 -20.62 18.54 -18.87
N ASP A 186 -21.13 17.35 -19.11
CA ASP A 186 -22.53 17.17 -19.51
C ASP A 186 -23.50 17.61 -18.41
N LEU A 187 -23.22 17.26 -17.16
CA LEU A 187 -24.01 17.71 -16.01
C LEU A 187 -23.94 19.24 -15.82
N ARG A 188 -22.77 19.87 -16.01
CA ARG A 188 -22.64 21.35 -16.03
C ARG A 188 -23.55 21.95 -17.08
N THR A 189 -23.56 21.38 -18.29
CA THR A 189 -24.40 21.86 -19.39
C THR A 189 -25.89 21.69 -19.08
N GLN A 190 -26.33 20.57 -18.49
CA GLN A 190 -27.75 20.37 -18.11
C GLN A 190 -28.21 21.35 -17.02
N ILE A 191 -27.36 21.61 -16.02
CA ILE A 191 -27.63 22.59 -14.97
C ILE A 191 -27.69 24.02 -15.55
N ALA A 192 -26.70 24.38 -16.39
CA ALA A 192 -26.65 25.71 -17.03
C ALA A 192 -27.80 25.95 -18.01
N THR A 193 -28.31 24.91 -18.66
CA THR A 193 -29.44 24.99 -19.61
C THR A 193 -30.81 24.87 -18.93
N GLN A 194 -30.87 24.93 -17.60
CA GLN A 194 -32.10 24.90 -16.78
C GLN A 194 -32.93 23.61 -16.90
N GLN A 195 -32.32 22.47 -17.27
CA GLN A 195 -32.98 21.17 -17.15
C GLN A 195 -33.03 20.66 -15.69
N LEU A 196 -32.20 21.25 -14.82
CA LEU A 196 -32.19 21.09 -13.37
C LEU A 196 -32.17 22.48 -12.73
N ALA A 197 -33.19 22.82 -11.94
CA ALA A 197 -33.27 24.12 -11.29
C ALA A 197 -32.36 24.17 -10.05
N PRO A 198 -31.87 25.36 -9.66
CA PRO A 198 -31.20 25.54 -8.37
C PRO A 198 -32.04 25.01 -7.21
N GLY A 199 -31.47 24.11 -6.40
CA GLY A 199 -32.18 23.42 -5.32
C GLY A 199 -32.76 22.05 -5.68
N ASP A 200 -32.78 21.65 -6.96
CA ASP A 200 -33.19 20.30 -7.35
C ASP A 200 -32.19 19.25 -6.85
N SER A 201 -32.72 18.09 -6.48
CA SER A 201 -31.89 16.93 -6.14
C SER A 201 -31.33 16.31 -7.40
N LEU A 202 -30.00 16.19 -7.49
CA LEU A 202 -29.38 15.40 -8.53
C LEU A 202 -29.72 13.92 -8.33
N ALA A 203 -29.85 13.22 -9.46
CA ALA A 203 -29.94 11.77 -9.51
C ALA A 203 -28.80 11.12 -8.71
N GLY A 204 -29.09 10.00 -8.06
CA GLY A 204 -28.10 9.29 -7.23
C GLY A 204 -26.94 8.71 -8.06
N GLU A 205 -25.81 8.42 -7.43
CA GLU A 205 -24.62 7.85 -8.10
C GLU A 205 -24.96 6.64 -8.99
N GLY A 206 -25.87 5.76 -8.53
CA GLY A 206 -26.28 4.57 -9.27
C GLY A 206 -27.18 4.84 -10.48
N GLU A 207 -27.99 5.89 -10.42
CA GLU A 207 -28.90 6.28 -11.50
C GLU A 207 -28.12 6.99 -12.61
N LEU A 208 -27.26 7.94 -12.23
CA LEU A 208 -26.32 8.58 -13.15
C LEU A 208 -25.37 7.56 -13.80
N ALA A 209 -24.88 6.57 -13.04
CA ALA A 209 -24.06 5.48 -13.59
C ALA A 209 -24.79 4.70 -14.70
N SER A 210 -26.10 4.50 -14.54
CA SER A 210 -26.94 3.81 -15.52
C SER A 210 -27.17 4.67 -16.77
N VAL A 211 -27.40 5.98 -16.58
CA VAL A 211 -27.62 6.95 -17.67
C VAL A 211 -26.37 7.13 -18.53
N TYR A 212 -25.21 7.31 -17.89
CA TYR A 212 -23.95 7.57 -18.58
C TYR A 212 -23.18 6.30 -18.99
N GLY A 213 -23.71 5.11 -18.69
CA GLY A 213 -23.04 3.84 -18.96
C GLY A 213 -21.65 3.77 -18.30
N ALA A 214 -21.54 4.27 -17.08
CA ALA A 214 -20.27 4.45 -16.37
C ALA A 214 -20.27 3.72 -15.03
N ALA A 215 -19.07 3.43 -14.49
CA ALA A 215 -18.95 2.90 -13.14
C ALA A 215 -19.37 3.95 -12.10
N ARG A 216 -19.96 3.50 -10.98
CA ARG A 216 -20.39 4.40 -9.88
C ARG A 216 -19.25 5.27 -9.35
N GLY A 217 -18.02 4.74 -9.31
CA GLY A 217 -16.82 5.49 -8.92
C GLY A 217 -16.49 6.64 -9.89
N THR A 218 -16.68 6.45 -11.19
CA THR A 218 -16.49 7.49 -12.22
C THR A 218 -17.50 8.62 -12.04
N VAL A 219 -18.76 8.28 -11.76
CA VAL A 219 -19.82 9.26 -11.48
C VAL A 219 -19.56 10.00 -10.16
N ARG A 220 -19.16 9.29 -9.10
CA ARG A 220 -18.79 9.92 -7.82
C ARG A 220 -17.71 10.98 -8.03
N ARG A 221 -16.68 10.64 -8.82
CA ARG A 221 -15.59 11.55 -9.16
C ARG A 221 -16.07 12.78 -9.93
N ALA A 222 -16.92 12.58 -10.94
CA ALA A 222 -17.55 13.68 -11.68
C ALA A 222 -18.34 14.61 -10.75
N LEU A 223 -19.12 14.04 -9.83
CA LEU A 223 -19.88 14.82 -8.87
C LEU A 223 -19.00 15.56 -7.85
N GLU A 224 -17.87 14.98 -7.43
CA GLU A 224 -16.87 15.64 -6.58
C GLU A 224 -16.24 16.85 -7.28
N MET A 225 -15.97 16.76 -8.59
CA MET A 225 -15.50 17.90 -9.39
C MET A 225 -16.52 19.04 -9.38
N LEU A 226 -17.80 18.74 -9.59
CA LEU A 226 -18.88 19.74 -9.52
C LEU A 226 -19.04 20.35 -8.13
N GLU A 227 -18.79 19.58 -7.07
CA GLU A 227 -18.83 20.08 -5.68
C GLU A 227 -17.66 21.01 -5.38
N LEU A 228 -16.45 20.67 -5.84
CA LEU A 228 -15.27 21.55 -5.72
C LEU A 228 -15.46 22.86 -6.49
N GLU A 229 -16.18 22.84 -7.60
CA GLU A 229 -16.53 24.02 -8.40
C GLU A 229 -17.70 24.83 -7.81
N GLY A 230 -18.36 24.33 -6.76
CA GLY A 230 -19.49 25.00 -6.12
C GLY A 230 -20.79 24.93 -6.94
N ILE A 231 -20.87 24.05 -7.93
CA ILE A 231 -22.05 23.86 -8.79
C ILE A 231 -23.10 22.96 -8.12
N VAL A 232 -22.65 22.04 -7.25
CA VAL A 232 -23.52 21.19 -6.45
C VAL A 232 -23.09 21.17 -5.00
N ASN A 233 -24.05 21.08 -4.08
CA ASN A 233 -23.79 20.96 -2.65
C ASN A 233 -24.16 19.57 -2.15
N ARG A 234 -23.31 19.00 -1.30
CA ARG A 234 -23.62 17.75 -0.62
C ARG A 234 -24.48 18.00 0.61
N VAL A 235 -25.69 17.44 0.63
CA VAL A 235 -26.55 17.45 1.82
C VAL A 235 -26.29 16.17 2.61
N PRO A 236 -25.85 16.23 3.89
CA PRO A 236 -25.63 15.05 4.71
C PRO A 236 -26.90 14.18 4.79
N GLY A 237 -26.79 12.91 4.42
CA GLY A 237 -27.93 11.96 4.43
C GLY A 237 -28.90 12.07 3.25
N ARG A 238 -28.62 12.91 2.24
CA ARG A 238 -29.40 13.06 1.00
C ARG A 238 -28.52 13.07 -0.26
N SER A 239 -29.15 12.99 -1.42
CA SER A 239 -28.51 13.21 -2.73
C SER A 239 -27.91 14.63 -2.81
N ARG A 240 -26.92 14.81 -3.68
CA ARG A 240 -26.34 16.14 -3.96
C ARG A 240 -27.42 17.05 -4.57
N VAL A 241 -27.40 18.33 -4.25
CA VAL A 241 -28.38 19.32 -4.75
C VAL A 241 -27.68 20.36 -5.60
N VAL A 242 -28.35 20.87 -6.63
CA VAL A 242 -27.82 21.96 -7.46
C VAL A 242 -27.64 23.21 -6.60
N ALA A 243 -26.44 23.81 -6.63
CA ALA A 243 -26.14 25.02 -5.88
C ALA A 243 -26.92 26.20 -6.43
N ASP A 244 -27.38 27.08 -5.52
CA ASP A 244 -27.94 28.36 -5.89
C ASP A 244 -26.81 29.26 -6.38
N VAL A 245 -26.74 29.46 -7.70
CA VAL A 245 -25.78 30.38 -8.30
C VAL A 245 -26.25 31.78 -7.93
N LYS A 246 -25.90 32.23 -6.72
CA LYS A 246 -26.08 33.63 -6.35
C LYS A 246 -25.27 34.46 -7.34
N GLU A 247 -25.97 35.16 -8.23
CA GLU A 247 -25.41 36.25 -9.03
C GLU A 247 -24.58 37.12 -8.09
N THR A 248 -23.26 37.03 -8.25
CA THR A 248 -22.34 37.93 -7.58
C THR A 248 -22.51 39.26 -8.30
N GLN A 249 -23.17 40.22 -7.63
CA GLN A 249 -23.18 41.63 -8.02
C GLN A 249 -21.77 42.20 -8.01
#